data_AF-A0AA35YV86-F1
#
_entry.id   AF-A0AA35YV86-F1
#
_cell.length_a   1.000
_cell.length_b   1.000
_cell.length_c   1.000
_cell.angle_alpha   90.00
_cell.angle_beta   90.00
_cell.angle_gamma   90.00
#
_symmetry.space_group_name_H-M   'P 1'
#
loop_
_entity.id
_entity.type
_entity.pdbx_description
1 polymer ?
#
loop_
_entity_poly.entity_id
_entity_poly.type
_entity_poly.pdbx_seq_one_letter_code
_entity_poly.pdbx_strand_id
1 'polypeptide(L)'
;MVLELGSPLNTIHNIYYSRLEIKNGEPNWYGVLFLENKPATLEEICANYYEIHANVEEGRKKLVVGAEGALKILLEALCVLTETFWTKCSNCQFRFHYSNSRVNKELVCIYCGCVFIAIPLGSDHYPTHFTVCPNTTVLALSANSSKPKSKEKVSNDQSKIKKMLMDKAKT
;
A
#
# COMPACT_ATOMS: atom_id res chain seq x y z
N MET A 1 -5.17 -0.05 28.94
CA MET A 1 -6.55 -0.59 28.96
C MET A 1 -6.80 -1.03 27.54
N VAL A 2 -6.86 -2.34 27.28
CA VAL A 2 -7.13 -2.85 25.94
C VAL A 2 -8.62 -2.58 25.70
N LEU A 3 -8.96 -1.66 24.80
CA LEU A 3 -10.34 -1.44 24.41
C LEU A 3 -10.82 -2.75 23.78
N GLU A 4 -11.71 -3.49 24.43
CA GLU A 4 -12.36 -4.63 23.78
C GLU A 4 -13.06 -4.09 22.54
N LEU A 5 -12.53 -4.42 21.36
CA LEU A 5 -13.17 -4.08 20.11
C LEU A 5 -14.60 -4.64 20.16
N GLY A 6 -15.57 -3.74 20.01
CA GLY A 6 -16.97 -4.13 19.95
C GLY A 6 -17.25 -5.05 18.75
N SER A 7 -18.52 -5.43 18.59
CA SER A 7 -18.94 -6.15 17.39
C SER A 7 -18.52 -5.41 16.10
N PRO A 8 -18.30 -6.11 14.97
CA PRO A 8 -17.94 -5.45 13.71
C PRO A 8 -18.84 -4.30 13.30
N LEU A 9 -20.14 -4.39 13.60
CA LEU A 9 -21.09 -3.30 13.36
C LEU A 9 -20.75 -2.03 14.16
N ASN A 10 -20.43 -2.17 15.44
CA ASN A 10 -20.05 -1.03 16.29
C ASN A 10 -18.71 -0.43 15.84
N THR A 11 -17.74 -1.28 15.50
CA THR A 11 -16.44 -0.84 14.99
C THR A 11 -16.61 -0.02 13.71
N ILE A 12 -17.38 -0.55 12.75
CA ILE A 12 -17.70 0.14 11.49
C ILE A 12 -18.40 1.48 11.77
N HIS A 13 -19.40 1.49 12.65
CA HIS A 13 -20.12 2.72 13.03
C HIS A 13 -19.16 3.79 13.58
N ASN A 14 -18.29 3.43 14.52
CA ASN A 14 -17.33 4.34 15.14
C ASN A 14 -16.32 4.91 14.14
N ILE A 15 -15.90 4.10 13.15
CA ILE A 15 -15.03 4.57 12.05
C ILE A 15 -15.73 5.68 11.26
N TYR A 16 -16.98 5.47 10.84
CA TYR A 16 -17.74 6.50 10.11
C TYR A 16 -17.99 7.73 10.99
N TYR A 17 -18.38 7.54 12.24
CA TYR A 17 -18.59 8.65 13.18
C TYR A 17 -17.33 9.51 13.31
N SER A 18 -16.17 8.88 13.52
CA SER A 18 -14.89 9.58 13.65
C SER A 18 -14.47 10.26 12.34
N ARG A 19 -14.78 9.66 11.18
CA ARG A 19 -14.51 10.27 9.86
C ARG A 19 -15.34 11.53 9.61
N LEU A 20 -16.54 11.60 10.18
CA LEU A 20 -17.43 12.76 10.07
C LEU A 20 -17.13 13.84 11.12
N GLU A 21 -16.51 13.45 12.24
CA GLU A 21 -16.09 14.39 13.28
C GLU A 21 -14.89 15.23 12.80
N ILE A 22 -15.14 16.46 12.37
CA ILE A 22 -14.11 17.37 11.89
C ILE A 22 -13.45 18.12 13.06
N LYS A 23 -12.12 18.01 13.18
CA LYS A 23 -11.25 18.70 14.13
C LYS A 23 -10.18 19.47 13.36
N ASN A 24 -10.09 20.78 13.58
CA ASN A 24 -9.14 21.67 12.89
C ASN A 24 -9.23 21.61 11.35
N GLY A 25 -10.45 21.44 10.80
CA GLY A 25 -10.69 21.34 9.36
C GLY A 25 -10.44 19.96 8.76
N GLU A 26 -9.91 19.02 9.54
CA GLU A 26 -9.61 17.65 9.12
C GLU A 26 -10.49 16.64 9.88
N PRO A 27 -10.77 15.46 9.32
CA PRO A 27 -11.42 14.37 10.06
C PRO A 27 -10.64 13.94 11.31
N ASN A 28 -11.33 13.35 12.29
CA ASN A 28 -10.69 12.77 13.46
C ASN A 28 -9.99 11.44 13.14
N TRP A 29 -8.84 11.52 12.46
CA TRP A 29 -8.05 10.37 12.06
C TRP A 29 -7.58 9.50 13.23
N TYR A 30 -7.28 10.12 14.38
CA TYR A 30 -6.97 9.38 15.60
C TYR A 30 -8.16 8.58 16.11
N GLY A 31 -9.38 9.16 16.07
CA GLY A 31 -10.61 8.46 16.41
C GLY A 31 -10.91 7.29 15.46
N VAL A 32 -10.60 7.43 14.18
CA VAL A 32 -10.74 6.33 13.19
C VAL A 32 -9.87 5.11 13.57
N LEU A 33 -8.68 5.33 14.12
CA LEU A 33 -7.80 4.26 14.61
C LEU A 33 -7.93 3.99 16.12
N PHE A 34 -8.95 4.54 16.77
CA PHE A 34 -9.26 4.34 18.19
C PHE A 34 -8.05 4.66 19.10
N LEU A 35 -7.30 5.70 18.72
CA LEU A 35 -6.13 6.18 19.44
C LEU A 35 -6.57 7.26 20.44
N GLU A 36 -6.38 6.98 21.73
CA GLU A 36 -6.74 7.90 22.82
C GLU A 36 -5.68 8.98 23.06
N ASN A 37 -4.40 8.64 22.89
CA ASN A 37 -3.27 9.53 23.18
C ASN A 37 -2.72 10.20 21.92
N LYS A 38 -2.33 11.47 22.05
CA LYS A 38 -1.67 12.25 20.99
C LYS A 38 -0.36 12.86 21.52
N PRO A 39 0.76 12.83 20.76
CA PRO A 39 0.94 12.10 19.50
C PRO A 39 1.06 10.59 19.73
N ALA A 40 0.54 9.79 18.80
CA ALA A 40 0.71 8.33 18.80
C ALA A 40 1.99 7.95 18.04
N THR A 41 2.66 6.90 18.50
CA THR A 41 3.82 6.31 17.84
C THR A 41 3.40 5.51 16.60
N LEU A 42 4.36 5.29 15.68
CA LEU A 42 4.13 4.45 14.50
C LEU A 42 3.72 3.02 14.87
N GLU A 43 4.25 2.49 15.97
CA GLU A 43 3.90 1.17 16.49
C GLU A 43 2.44 1.11 16.94
N GLU A 44 1.98 2.10 17.72
CA GLU A 44 0.58 2.21 18.16
C GLU A 44 -0.37 2.37 16.97
N ILE A 45 -0.02 3.24 16.01
CA ILE A 45 -0.82 3.45 14.79
C ILE A 45 -0.98 2.13 14.02
N CYS A 46 0.12 1.42 13.79
CA CYS A 46 0.08 0.15 13.08
C CYS A 46 -0.70 -0.92 13.85
N ALA A 47 -0.41 -1.10 15.15
CA ALA A 47 -1.07 -2.10 15.99
C ALA A 47 -2.59 -1.94 15.97
N ASN A 48 -3.08 -0.73 16.23
CA ASN A 48 -4.51 -0.43 16.21
C ASN A 48 -5.12 -0.62 14.82
N TYR A 49 -4.43 -0.17 13.76
CA TYR A 49 -4.90 -0.39 12.39
C TYR A 49 -5.14 -1.87 12.10
N TYR A 50 -4.21 -2.76 12.47
CA TYR A 50 -4.34 -4.20 12.23
C TYR A 50 -5.51 -4.82 12.99
N GLU A 51 -5.66 -4.45 14.27
CA GLU A 51 -6.70 -4.99 15.14
C GLU A 51 -8.09 -4.61 14.61
N ILE A 52 -8.26 -3.33 14.27
CA ILE A 52 -9.51 -2.78 13.74
C ILE A 52 -9.78 -3.34 12.33
N HIS A 53 -8.77 -3.41 11.46
CA HIS A 53 -8.90 -3.99 10.12
C HIS A 53 -9.39 -5.44 10.18
N ALA A 54 -8.83 -6.26 11.07
CA ALA A 54 -9.25 -7.65 11.24
C ALA A 54 -10.72 -7.76 11.69
N ASN A 55 -11.15 -6.90 12.62
CA ASN A 55 -12.54 -6.84 13.09
C ASN A 55 -13.51 -6.39 11.97
N VAL A 56 -13.13 -5.38 11.18
CA VAL A 56 -13.93 -4.94 10.02
C VAL A 56 -13.96 -6.00 8.91
N GLU A 57 -12.86 -6.71 8.66
CA GLU A 57 -12.79 -7.84 7.72
C GLU A 57 -13.71 -8.99 8.14
N GLU A 58 -13.82 -9.27 9.44
CA GLU A 58 -14.82 -10.21 9.96
C GLU A 58 -16.23 -9.71 9.65
N GLY A 59 -16.51 -8.42 9.88
CA GLY A 59 -17.76 -7.77 9.48
C GLY A 59 -18.04 -7.90 7.98
N ARG A 60 -17.02 -7.70 7.13
CA ARG A 60 -17.12 -7.84 5.67
C ARG A 60 -17.48 -9.27 5.27
N LYS A 61 -16.82 -10.28 5.86
CA LYS A 61 -17.15 -11.71 5.63
C LYS A 61 -18.58 -12.05 6.05
N LYS A 62 -19.09 -11.38 7.08
CA LYS A 62 -20.48 -11.47 7.54
C LYS A 62 -21.44 -10.53 6.81
N LEU A 63 -20.98 -9.84 5.76
CA LEU A 63 -21.76 -8.90 4.95
C LEU A 63 -22.38 -7.73 5.74
N VAL A 64 -21.72 -7.29 6.82
CA VAL A 64 -22.13 -6.08 7.54
C VAL A 64 -22.00 -4.88 6.60
N VAL A 65 -23.10 -4.13 6.49
CA VAL A 65 -23.18 -2.95 5.62
C VAL A 65 -22.10 -1.93 5.99
N GLY A 66 -21.46 -1.36 4.97
CA GLY A 66 -20.47 -0.30 5.15
C GLY A 66 -19.04 -0.80 5.46
N ALA A 67 -18.82 -2.10 5.63
CA ALA A 67 -17.50 -2.68 5.92
C ALA A 67 -16.43 -2.29 4.89
N GLU A 68 -16.74 -2.40 3.58
CA GLU A 68 -15.79 -2.04 2.51
C GLU A 68 -15.37 -0.56 2.58
N GLY A 69 -16.33 0.34 2.85
CA GLY A 69 -16.03 1.76 3.00
C GLY A 69 -15.24 2.05 4.28
N ALA A 70 -15.51 1.32 5.37
CA ALA A 70 -14.73 1.44 6.60
C ALA A 70 -13.27 1.01 6.39
N LEU A 71 -13.00 -0.06 5.63
CA LEU A 71 -11.64 -0.46 5.26
C LEU A 71 -10.91 0.64 4.48
N LYS A 72 -11.59 1.33 3.56
CA LYS A 72 -11.02 2.47 2.82
C LYS A 72 -10.69 3.64 3.74
N ILE A 73 -11.60 3.97 4.66
CA ILE A 73 -11.40 5.03 5.66
C ILE A 73 -10.23 4.70 6.58
N LEU A 74 -10.09 3.44 7.02
CA LEU A 74 -8.94 3.00 7.84
C LEU A 74 -7.62 3.17 7.08
N LEU A 75 -7.60 2.83 5.79
CA LEU A 75 -6.41 3.02 4.97
C LEU A 75 -6.05 4.50 4.75
N GLU A 76 -7.06 5.34 4.57
CA GLU A 76 -6.89 6.79 4.52
C GLU A 76 -6.29 7.32 5.84
N ALA A 77 -6.84 6.91 6.98
CA ALA A 77 -6.34 7.29 8.30
C ALA A 77 -4.89 6.83 8.52
N LEU A 78 -4.56 5.59 8.14
CA LEU A 78 -3.20 5.06 8.21
C LEU A 78 -2.24 5.92 7.38
N CYS A 79 -2.60 6.25 6.14
CA CYS A 79 -1.78 7.07 5.25
C CYS A 79 -1.56 8.49 5.82
N VAL A 80 -2.62 9.11 6.34
CA VAL A 80 -2.53 10.46 6.92
C VAL A 80 -1.64 10.47 8.16
N LEU A 81 -1.85 9.54 9.10
CA LEU A 81 -1.14 9.52 10.38
C LEU A 81 0.33 9.06 10.25
N THR A 82 0.67 8.34 9.19
CA THR A 82 2.05 7.89 8.92
C THR A 82 2.77 8.72 7.86
N GLU A 83 2.12 9.75 7.32
CA GLU A 83 2.62 10.59 6.22
C GLU A 83 3.06 9.76 5.00
N THR A 84 2.22 8.83 4.58
CA THR A 84 2.47 7.94 3.44
C THR A 84 1.33 8.00 2.42
N PHE A 85 1.59 7.45 1.23
CA PHE A 85 0.62 7.38 0.14
C PHE A 85 0.83 6.16 -0.75
N TRP A 86 -0.26 5.69 -1.36
CA TRP A 86 -0.21 4.66 -2.38
C TRP A 86 0.06 5.25 -3.76
N THR A 87 0.92 4.58 -4.54
CA THR A 87 1.16 4.86 -5.96
C THR A 87 1.10 3.55 -6.74
N LYS A 88 0.98 3.62 -8.07
CA LYS A 88 1.14 2.44 -8.94
C LYS A 88 2.16 2.68 -10.04
N CYS A 89 2.85 1.62 -10.46
CA CYS A 89 3.69 1.66 -11.65
C CYS A 89 2.82 1.88 -12.89
N SER A 90 3.18 2.85 -13.73
CA SER A 90 2.48 3.14 -15.00
C SER A 90 2.57 1.98 -16.00
N ASN A 91 3.61 1.15 -15.91
CA ASN A 91 3.82 0.01 -16.80
C ASN A 91 3.08 -1.25 -16.32
N CYS A 92 3.48 -1.82 -15.18
CA CYS A 92 2.94 -3.11 -14.72
C CYS A 92 1.74 -2.99 -13.75
N GLN A 93 1.30 -1.77 -13.42
CA GLN A 93 0.20 -1.50 -12.49
C GLN A 93 0.40 -1.99 -11.04
N PHE A 94 1.59 -2.49 -10.70
CA PHE A 94 1.89 -2.89 -9.32
C PHE A 94 1.81 -1.67 -8.39
N ARG A 95 1.18 -1.85 -7.22
CA ARG A 95 0.93 -0.79 -6.24
C ARG A 95 1.97 -0.79 -5.13
N PHE A 96 2.38 0.38 -4.70
CA PHE A 96 3.40 0.57 -3.67
C PHE A 96 2.94 1.60 -2.65
N HIS A 97 3.43 1.46 -1.43
CA HIS A 97 3.22 2.42 -0.35
C HIS A 97 4.54 3.14 -0.06
N TYR A 98 4.55 4.46 -0.09
CA TYR A 98 5.75 5.28 0.14
C TYR A 98 5.47 6.44 1.08
N SER A 99 6.51 6.99 1.72
CA SER A 99 6.44 8.28 2.41
C SER A 99 6.08 9.41 1.45
N ASN A 100 5.28 10.38 1.91
CA ASN A 100 4.87 11.58 1.18
C ASN A 100 6.04 12.40 0.62
N SER A 101 7.23 12.26 1.20
CA SER A 101 8.48 12.82 0.65
C SER A 101 8.81 12.33 -0.78
N ARG A 102 8.18 11.26 -1.26
CA ARG A 102 8.34 10.68 -2.60
C ARG A 102 7.28 11.12 -3.62
N VAL A 103 6.28 11.91 -3.22
CA VAL A 103 5.23 12.39 -4.14
C VAL A 103 5.86 13.17 -5.30
N ASN A 104 5.39 12.90 -6.51
CA ASN A 104 5.86 13.50 -7.77
C ASN A 104 7.36 13.30 -8.07
N LYS A 105 8.02 12.33 -7.42
CA LYS A 105 9.40 11.94 -7.73
C LYS A 105 9.44 10.72 -8.63
N GLU A 106 10.52 10.61 -9.40
CA GLU A 106 10.83 9.40 -10.18
C GLU A 106 11.21 8.24 -9.25
N LEU A 107 10.60 7.08 -9.48
CA LEU A 107 10.86 5.83 -8.79
C LEU A 107 11.14 4.72 -9.81
N VAL A 108 11.95 3.75 -9.41
CA VAL A 108 12.16 2.51 -10.16
C VAL A 108 11.24 1.44 -9.61
N CYS A 109 10.37 0.89 -10.46
CA CYS A 109 9.48 -0.20 -10.07
C CYS A 109 10.29 -1.47 -9.78
N ILE A 110 10.18 -2.04 -8.57
CA ILE A 110 10.92 -3.27 -8.20
C ILE A 110 10.44 -4.54 -8.94
N TYR A 111 9.22 -4.53 -9.48
CA TYR A 111 8.68 -5.67 -10.23
C TYR A 111 9.12 -5.71 -11.70
N CYS A 112 9.10 -4.57 -12.42
CA CYS A 112 9.41 -4.52 -13.85
C CYS A 112 10.63 -3.67 -14.24
N GLY A 113 11.22 -2.95 -13.29
CA GLY A 113 12.40 -2.10 -13.52
C GLY A 113 12.14 -0.78 -14.23
N CYS A 114 10.90 -0.50 -14.69
CA CYS A 114 10.57 0.77 -15.34
C CYS A 114 10.64 1.95 -14.36
N VAL A 115 11.10 3.09 -14.86
CA VAL A 115 11.01 4.38 -14.16
C VAL A 115 9.60 4.94 -14.33
N PHE A 116 9.02 5.45 -13.25
CA PHE A 116 7.70 6.09 -13.27
C PHE A 116 7.64 7.23 -12.24
N ILE A 117 6.69 8.15 -12.40
CA ILE A 117 6.43 9.21 -11.42
C ILE A 117 5.48 8.69 -10.34
N ALA A 118 5.84 8.89 -9.09
CA ALA A 118 5.02 8.48 -7.95
C ALA A 118 3.84 9.45 -7.75
N ILE A 119 2.69 9.09 -8.31
CA ILE A 119 1.46 9.88 -8.24
C ILE A 119 0.53 9.23 -7.21
N PRO A 120 0.03 9.98 -6.22
CA PRO A 120 -0.95 9.48 -5.26
C PRO A 120 -2.19 8.89 -5.94
N LEU A 121 -2.54 7.67 -5.51
CA LEU A 121 -3.82 7.06 -5.84
C LEU A 121 -4.93 7.73 -5.03
N GLY A 122 -6.14 7.79 -5.60
CA GLY A 122 -7.34 8.09 -4.85
C GLY A 122 -7.66 6.96 -3.85
N SER A 123 -8.39 7.30 -2.79
CA SER A 123 -8.82 6.35 -1.74
C SER A 123 -9.71 5.22 -2.27
N ASP A 124 -10.36 5.43 -3.42
CA ASP A 124 -11.12 4.44 -4.16
C ASP A 124 -10.25 3.33 -4.78
N HIS A 125 -8.96 3.60 -5.01
CA HIS A 125 -7.99 2.68 -5.61
C HIS A 125 -7.02 2.06 -4.60
N TYR A 126 -7.23 2.31 -3.30
CA TYR A 126 -6.42 1.71 -2.25
C TYR A 126 -6.65 0.20 -2.22
N PRO A 127 -5.57 -0.60 -2.07
CA PRO A 127 -5.73 -2.03 -1.89
C PRO A 127 -6.41 -2.25 -0.53
N THR A 128 -7.67 -2.71 -0.50
CA THR A 128 -8.37 -3.04 0.76
C THR A 128 -7.89 -4.37 1.35
N HIS A 129 -7.23 -5.19 0.52
CA HIS A 129 -6.67 -6.48 0.88
C HIS A 129 -5.18 -6.56 0.47
N PHE A 130 -4.28 -6.20 1.38
CA PHE A 130 -2.85 -6.44 1.24
C PHE A 130 -2.27 -6.96 2.56
N THR A 131 -1.31 -7.87 2.45
CA THR A 131 -0.57 -8.35 3.61
C THR A 131 0.38 -7.25 4.05
N VAL A 132 0.03 -6.55 5.12
CA VAL A 132 0.99 -5.69 5.80
C VAL A 132 1.78 -6.62 6.74
N CYS A 133 3.10 -6.72 6.54
CA CYS A 133 3.93 -7.66 7.30
C CYS A 133 4.20 -7.10 8.72
N PRO A 134 3.90 -7.85 9.80
CA PRO A 134 4.05 -7.38 11.19
C PRO A 134 5.47 -6.92 11.57
N ASN A 135 6.51 -7.49 10.93
CA ASN A 135 7.92 -7.19 11.24
C ASN A 135 8.60 -6.32 10.17
N THR A 136 7.84 -5.62 9.33
CA THR A 136 8.40 -4.66 8.38
C THR A 136 7.37 -3.56 8.23
N THR A 137 7.63 -2.42 8.84
CA THR A 137 6.76 -1.25 8.78
C THR A 137 6.55 -0.82 7.32
N VAL A 138 5.53 -1.42 6.72
CA VAL A 138 4.70 -0.99 5.59
C VAL A 138 5.41 -0.73 4.26
N LEU A 139 6.24 -1.63 3.68
CA LEU A 139 6.77 -1.44 2.29
C LEU A 139 7.44 -0.06 2.01
N ALA A 140 7.66 0.76 3.04
CA ALA A 140 7.96 2.18 2.96
C ALA A 140 9.45 2.46 3.23
N LEU A 141 10.24 1.44 3.55
CA LEU A 141 11.63 1.61 4.00
C LEU A 141 12.70 0.88 3.18
N SER A 142 12.35 0.11 2.13
CA SER A 142 13.35 -0.68 1.38
C SER A 142 13.66 -0.20 -0.04
N ALA A 143 13.09 0.91 -0.52
CA ALA A 143 13.61 1.57 -1.73
C ALA A 143 14.74 2.57 -1.39
N ASN A 144 15.62 2.22 -0.46
CA ASN A 144 16.94 2.84 -0.40
C ASN A 144 17.84 2.11 -1.41
N SER A 145 18.16 2.82 -2.48
CA SER A 145 19.40 2.65 -3.24
C SER A 145 19.78 1.22 -3.64
N SER A 146 19.01 0.58 -4.52
CA SER A 146 19.63 -0.41 -5.41
C SER A 146 20.04 0.33 -6.67
N LYS A 147 21.34 0.56 -6.83
CA LYS A 147 21.96 0.94 -8.11
C LYS A 147 21.34 0.08 -9.23
N PRO A 148 21.13 0.63 -10.44
CA PRO A 148 20.64 -0.17 -11.56
C PRO A 148 21.56 -1.38 -11.72
N LYS A 149 21.02 -2.60 -11.51
CA LYS A 149 21.70 -3.80 -11.99
C LYS A 149 21.81 -3.61 -13.50
N SER A 150 23.04 -3.46 -13.94
CA SER A 150 23.43 -3.46 -15.34
C SER A 150 22.69 -4.60 -16.05
N LYS A 151 22.08 -4.24 -17.18
CA LYS A 151 21.41 -5.13 -18.13
C LYS A 151 22.21 -6.43 -18.31
N GLU A 152 21.71 -7.53 -17.74
CA GLU A 152 22.08 -8.86 -18.22
C GLU A 152 21.10 -9.19 -19.34
N LYS A 153 21.67 -9.28 -20.56
CA LYS A 153 20.95 -9.37 -21.82
C LYS A 153 19.97 -10.55 -21.79
N VAL A 154 18.73 -10.24 -22.14
CA VAL A 154 17.80 -11.19 -22.76
C VAL A 154 18.56 -11.94 -23.86
N SER A 155 18.70 -13.25 -23.63
CA SER A 155 19.00 -14.25 -24.63
C SER A 155 18.11 -14.01 -25.86
N ASN A 156 18.72 -13.61 -26.98
CA ASN A 156 18.06 -13.66 -28.26
C ASN A 156 18.94 -14.50 -29.20
N ASP A 157 18.54 -15.76 -29.33
CA ASP A 157 19.06 -16.81 -30.21
C ASP A 157 18.85 -16.45 -31.70
N GLN A 158 19.42 -15.34 -32.16
CA GLN A 158 19.47 -14.98 -33.59
C GLN A 158 20.87 -15.10 -34.21
N SER A 159 21.89 -15.40 -33.41
CA SER A 159 23.26 -15.65 -33.91
C SER A 159 23.56 -17.13 -34.21
N LYS A 160 22.77 -18.08 -33.67
CA LYS A 160 22.92 -19.52 -33.97
C LYS A 160 22.28 -19.93 -35.31
N ILE A 161 21.13 -19.35 -35.66
CA ILE A 161 20.42 -19.68 -36.91
C ILE A 161 21.19 -19.18 -38.14
N LYS A 162 21.87 -18.02 -38.04
CA LYS A 162 22.66 -17.47 -39.16
C LYS A 162 23.98 -18.21 -39.40
N LYS A 163 24.51 -18.92 -38.40
CA LYS A 163 25.73 -19.72 -38.53
C LYS A 163 25.46 -21.09 -39.16
N MET A 164 24.31 -21.71 -38.88
CA MET A 164 23.92 -23.00 -39.47
C MET A 164 23.49 -22.91 -40.95
N LEU A 165 23.16 -21.72 -41.46
CA LEU A 165 22.78 -21.52 -42.87
C LEU A 165 23.95 -21.12 -43.79
N MET A 166 25.14 -20.82 -43.25
CA MET A 166 26.34 -20.55 -44.07
C MET A 166 27.27 -21.77 -44.20
N ASP A 167 27.16 -22.76 -43.31
CA ASP A 167 27.98 -23.98 -43.36
C ASP A 167 27.41 -25.07 -44.29
N LYS A 168 26.22 -24.84 -44.91
CA LYS A 168 25.65 -25.71 -45.96
C LYS A 168 25.82 -25.18 -47.39
N ALA A 169 26.50 -24.04 -47.57
CA ALA A 169 26.80 -23.49 -48.88
C ALA A 169 28.28 -23.67 -49.28
N LYS A 170 29.04 -24.52 -48.56
CA LYS A 170 30.46 -24.76 -48.82
C LYS A 170 30.89 -26.22 -48.82
N THR A 171 29.94 -27.13 -49.04
CA THR A 171 30.23 -28.54 -49.40
C THR A 171 29.30 -28.97 -50.52
#